data_AF-A0A166CQ76-F1
#
_entry.id   AF-A0A166CQ76-F1
#
_cell.length_a   1.000
_cell.length_b   1.000
_cell.length_c   1.000
_cell.angle_alpha   90.00
_cell.angle_beta   90.00
_cell.angle_gamma   90.00
#
_symmetry.space_group_name_H-M   'P 1'
#
loop_
_entity.id
_entity.type
_entity.pdbx_description
1 polymer ?
#
loop_
_entity_poly.entity_id
_entity_poly.type
_entity_poly.pdbx_seq_one_letter_code
_entity_poly.pdbx_strand_id
1 'polypeptide(L)'
;MILLDNFDKNIDFNYPNKDYFVKLKNLKWNKEAKKLLNKIDKIYGKYASTCTDEVFDENPDDGYPILFGIFLSMSWKSLILLTGCSAVNDGRDVMGFDDVVCAFQTYFKLLDLINND
;
A
#
# COMPACT_ATOMS: atom_id res chain seq x y z
N MET A 1 1.64 10.17 23.50
CA MET A 1 1.02 9.19 22.60
C MET A 1 -0.49 9.40 22.68
N ILE A 2 -1.04 10.25 21.80
CA ILE A 2 -2.43 10.76 21.87
C ILE A 2 -3.15 10.53 20.51
N LEU A 3 -2.56 9.78 19.57
CA LEU A 3 -3.08 9.68 18.20
C LEU A 3 -4.19 8.63 18.00
N LEU A 4 -4.52 7.80 18.99
CA LEU A 4 -5.46 6.68 18.81
C LEU A 4 -6.82 6.86 19.49
N ASP A 5 -6.97 7.81 20.40
CA ASP A 5 -8.17 7.93 21.26
C ASP A 5 -9.45 8.38 20.52
N ASN A 6 -9.35 8.60 19.20
CA ASN A 6 -10.48 8.96 18.35
C ASN A 6 -10.42 8.32 16.94
N PHE A 7 -9.56 7.31 16.72
CA PHE A 7 -9.45 6.66 15.41
C PHE A 7 -10.76 5.96 14.98
N ASP A 8 -11.55 5.57 15.97
CA ASP A 8 -12.85 4.92 15.85
C ASP A 8 -14.04 5.91 15.79
N LYS A 9 -13.80 7.22 15.93
CA LYS A 9 -14.86 8.23 15.85
C LYS A 9 -15.11 8.63 14.40
N ASN A 10 -16.39 8.74 14.03
CA ASN A 10 -16.82 9.22 12.73
C ASN A 10 -16.42 10.69 12.53
N ILE A 11 -15.20 10.89 12.02
CA ILE A 11 -14.85 12.04 11.17
C ILE A 11 -15.75 11.92 9.93
N ASP A 12 -16.29 13.03 9.41
CA ASP A 12 -17.17 13.09 8.22
C ASP A 12 -16.64 12.20 7.07
N PHE A 13 -16.99 10.91 7.11
CA PHE A 13 -16.49 9.90 6.21
C PHE A 13 -17.66 9.46 5.35
N ASN A 14 -17.65 9.94 4.12
CA ASN A 14 -18.67 9.57 3.16
C ASN A 14 -18.40 8.14 2.70
N TYR A 15 -19.08 7.19 3.32
CA TYR A 15 -18.85 5.76 3.07
C TYR A 15 -18.97 5.44 1.57
N PRO A 16 -18.00 4.69 1.01
CA PRO A 16 -18.10 4.20 -0.36
C PRO A 16 -19.41 3.42 -0.57
N ASN A 17 -20.17 3.77 -1.59
CA ASN A 17 -21.41 3.08 -1.94
C ASN A 17 -21.15 1.90 -2.89
N LYS A 18 -22.21 1.15 -3.23
CA LYS A 18 -22.11 0.01 -4.15
C LYS A 18 -21.46 0.38 -5.50
N ASP A 19 -21.81 1.54 -6.04
CA ASP A 19 -21.29 2.00 -7.35
C ASP A 19 -19.79 2.26 -7.30
N TYR A 20 -19.29 2.76 -6.16
CA TYR A 20 -17.86 2.94 -5.94
C TYR A 20 -17.09 1.62 -6.04
N PHE A 21 -17.58 0.55 -5.39
CA PHE A 21 -16.96 -0.77 -5.47
C PHE A 21 -17.09 -1.40 -6.86
N VAL A 22 -18.17 -1.13 -7.58
CA VAL A 22 -18.33 -1.55 -8.98
C VAL A 22 -17.27 -0.87 -9.85
N LYS A 23 -17.03 0.44 -9.68
CA LYS A 23 -15.97 1.17 -10.39
C LYS A 23 -14.60 0.58 -10.08
N LEU A 24 -14.27 0.40 -8.79
CA LEU A 24 -13.01 -0.22 -8.35
C LEU A 24 -12.76 -1.58 -9.03
N LYS A 25 -13.76 -2.46 -9.06
CA LYS A 25 -13.65 -3.79 -9.68
C LYS A 25 -13.37 -3.74 -11.18
N ASN A 26 -13.86 -2.70 -11.86
CA ASN A 26 -13.79 -2.56 -13.32
C ASN A 26 -12.55 -1.78 -13.80
N LEU A 27 -11.74 -1.24 -12.89
CA LEU A 27 -10.54 -0.48 -13.22
C LEU A 27 -9.56 -1.32 -14.04
N LYS A 28 -8.96 -0.67 -15.04
CA LYS A 28 -7.89 -1.24 -15.84
C LYS A 28 -6.55 -0.63 -15.45
N TRP A 29 -5.47 -1.35 -15.75
CA TRP A 29 -4.12 -0.84 -15.59
C TRP A 29 -3.64 -0.16 -16.85
N ASN A 30 -3.10 1.06 -16.72
CA ASN A 30 -2.13 1.54 -17.68
C ASN A 30 -0.85 0.67 -17.59
N LYS A 31 -0.27 0.34 -18.74
CA LYS A 31 0.91 -0.54 -18.83
C LYS A 31 2.11 0.01 -18.05
N GLU A 32 2.39 1.30 -18.15
CA GLU A 32 3.54 1.93 -17.49
C GLU A 32 3.30 2.07 -15.99
N ALA A 33 2.06 2.35 -15.56
CA ALA A 33 1.69 2.35 -14.15
C ALA A 33 1.90 0.96 -13.51
N LYS A 34 1.44 -0.10 -14.18
CA LYS A 34 1.65 -1.48 -13.72
C LYS A 34 3.13 -1.85 -13.68
N LYS A 35 3.91 -1.36 -14.65
CA LYS A 35 5.36 -1.55 -14.69
C LYS A 35 6.08 -0.83 -13.54
N LEU A 36 5.65 0.38 -13.19
CA LEU A 36 6.17 1.11 -12.02
C LEU A 36 5.90 0.30 -10.75
N LEU A 37 4.64 -0.08 -10.52
CA LEU A 37 4.26 -0.84 -9.33
C LEU A 37 5.11 -2.12 -9.21
N ASN A 38 5.21 -2.91 -10.29
CA ASN A 38 6.03 -4.13 -10.32
C ASN A 38 7.54 -3.88 -10.10
N LYS A 39 8.07 -2.72 -10.51
CA LYS A 39 9.47 -2.38 -10.24
C LYS A 39 9.68 -2.12 -8.76
N ILE A 40 8.74 -1.42 -8.11
CA ILE A 40 8.81 -1.14 -6.68
C ILE A 40 8.70 -2.44 -5.88
N ASP A 41 7.79 -3.35 -6.26
CA ASP A 41 7.70 -4.70 -5.69
C ASP A 41 9.03 -5.44 -5.71
N LYS A 42 9.70 -5.42 -6.87
CA LYS A 42 10.99 -6.08 -7.05
C LYS A 42 12.08 -5.46 -6.19
N ILE A 43 12.05 -4.15 -5.97
CA ILE A 43 13.01 -3.49 -5.08
C ILE A 43 12.76 -3.93 -3.63
N TYR A 44 11.50 -3.93 -3.18
CA TYR A 44 11.14 -4.45 -1.86
C TYR A 44 11.51 -5.92 -1.68
N GLY A 45 11.22 -6.76 -2.68
CA GLY A 45 11.59 -8.17 -2.67
C GLY A 45 13.11 -8.38 -2.59
N LYS A 46 13.89 -7.58 -3.31
CA LYS A 46 15.37 -7.62 -3.23
C LYS A 46 15.88 -7.15 -1.87
N TYR A 47 15.34 -6.06 -1.33
CA TYR A 47 15.69 -5.58 0.00
C TYR A 47 15.39 -6.65 1.05
N ALA A 48 14.19 -7.25 0.98
CA ALA A 48 13.81 -8.35 1.84
C ALA A 48 14.77 -9.53 1.72
N SER A 49 15.12 -9.96 0.49
CA SER A 49 16.07 -11.06 0.31
C SER A 49 17.45 -10.74 0.87
N THR A 50 17.94 -9.51 0.71
CA THR A 50 19.24 -9.10 1.27
C THR A 50 19.20 -9.06 2.80
N CYS A 51 18.14 -8.52 3.41
CA CYS A 51 17.96 -8.61 4.85
C CYS A 51 17.84 -10.06 5.32
N THR A 52 17.25 -10.96 4.50
CA THR A 52 17.22 -12.38 4.83
C THR A 52 18.54 -13.11 4.62
N ASP A 53 19.42 -12.62 3.77
CA ASP A 53 20.71 -13.27 3.52
C ASP A 53 21.82 -12.73 4.46
N GLU A 54 21.76 -11.46 4.86
CA GLU A 54 22.77 -10.80 5.71
C GLU A 54 22.52 -10.94 7.22
N VAL A 55 21.28 -11.20 7.66
CA VAL A 55 20.91 -11.25 9.10
C VAL A 55 20.74 -12.69 9.62
N PHE A 56 20.65 -13.69 8.73
CA PHE A 56 20.17 -15.05 9.08
C PHE A 56 21.27 -16.07 9.42
N ASP A 57 22.51 -15.68 9.71
CA ASP A 57 23.57 -16.66 10.04
C ASP A 57 23.72 -16.97 11.54
N GLU A 58 22.93 -16.40 12.46
CA GLU A 58 23.22 -16.60 13.90
C GLU A 58 22.11 -17.17 14.80
N ASN A 59 20.80 -17.00 14.57
CA ASN A 59 19.79 -17.64 15.46
C ASN A 59 18.39 -17.85 14.82
N PRO A 60 17.96 -19.10 14.55
CA PRO A 60 16.68 -19.40 13.89
C PRO A 60 15.41 -19.40 14.79
N ASP A 61 15.53 -19.16 16.10
CA ASP A 61 14.42 -19.29 17.08
C ASP A 61 13.71 -17.98 17.45
N ASP A 62 14.05 -16.85 16.81
CA ASP A 62 13.57 -15.51 17.22
C ASP A 62 12.22 -15.07 16.59
N GLY A 63 11.53 -15.94 15.83
CA GLY A 63 10.17 -15.69 15.33
C GLY A 63 10.04 -14.58 14.28
N TYR A 64 11.16 -13.99 13.85
CA TYR A 64 11.23 -12.88 12.89
C TYR A 64 10.80 -13.17 11.43
N PRO A 65 11.00 -14.37 10.85
CA PRO A 65 10.72 -14.60 9.43
C PRO A 65 9.23 -14.47 9.06
N ILE A 66 8.32 -14.70 10.00
CA ILE A 66 6.88 -14.66 9.77
C ILE A 66 6.35 -13.22 9.75
N LEU A 67 6.85 -12.35 10.63
CA LEU A 67 6.44 -10.94 10.73
C LEU A 67 6.83 -10.14 9.48
N PHE A 68 8.01 -10.40 8.91
CA PHE A 68 8.50 -9.68 7.74
C PHE A 68 7.71 -10.02 6.46
N GLY A 69 7.38 -11.31 6.25
CA GLY A 69 6.56 -11.75 5.11
C GLY A 69 5.10 -11.26 5.16
N ILE A 70 4.53 -11.13 6.35
CA ILE A 70 3.18 -10.59 6.55
C ILE A 70 3.15 -9.07 6.24
N PHE A 71 4.15 -8.32 6.69
CA PHE A 71 4.24 -6.87 6.40
C PHE A 71 4.39 -6.58 4.90
N LEU A 72 5.22 -7.35 4.19
CA LEU A 72 5.44 -7.19 2.75
C LEU A 72 4.20 -7.58 1.92
N SER A 73 3.48 -8.62 2.33
CA SER A 73 2.28 -9.06 1.59
C SER A 73 1.04 -8.18 1.87
N MET A 74 0.92 -7.63 3.08
CA MET A 74 -0.11 -6.64 3.42
C MET A 74 0.13 -5.29 2.74
N SER A 75 1.38 -4.85 2.60
CA SER A 75 1.70 -3.57 1.96
C SER A 75 1.32 -3.57 0.48
N TRP A 76 1.60 -4.66 -0.25
CA TRP A 76 1.33 -4.74 -1.69
C TRP A 76 -0.16 -4.68 -2.05
N LYS A 77 -1.01 -5.47 -1.37
CA LYS A 77 -2.45 -5.46 -1.61
C LYS A 77 -3.07 -4.11 -1.25
N SER A 78 -2.55 -3.47 -0.20
CA SER A 78 -2.95 -2.12 0.21
C SER A 78 -2.59 -1.10 -0.86
N LEU A 79 -1.39 -1.19 -1.46
CA LEU A 79 -0.98 -0.29 -2.54
C LEU A 79 -1.85 -0.44 -3.80
N ILE A 80 -2.23 -1.66 -4.19
CA ILE A 80 -3.17 -1.88 -5.31
C ILE A 80 -4.53 -1.24 -5.00
N LEU A 81 -5.06 -1.45 -3.79
CA LEU A 81 -6.33 -0.89 -3.36
C LEU A 81 -6.28 0.65 -3.37
N LEU A 82 -5.25 1.24 -2.76
CA LEU A 82 -5.06 2.70 -2.71
C LEU A 82 -4.89 3.30 -4.11
N THR A 83 -4.18 2.61 -5.01
CA THR A 83 -4.05 3.03 -6.42
C THR A 83 -5.43 3.06 -7.09
N GLY A 84 -6.24 2.02 -6.85
CA GLY A 84 -7.61 1.98 -7.36
C GLY A 84 -8.49 3.09 -6.77
N CYS A 85 -8.41 3.34 -5.47
CA CYS A 85 -9.15 4.42 -4.82
C CYS A 85 -8.78 5.80 -5.38
N SER A 86 -7.49 6.07 -5.60
CA SER A 86 -7.01 7.29 -6.26
C SER A 86 -7.66 7.47 -7.64
N ALA A 87 -7.66 6.41 -8.46
CA ALA A 87 -8.25 6.48 -9.80
C ALA A 87 -9.76 6.72 -9.75
N VAL A 88 -10.51 6.02 -8.89
CA VAL A 88 -11.96 6.19 -8.77
C VAL A 88 -12.33 7.58 -8.24
N ASN A 89 -11.57 8.11 -7.27
CA ASN A 89 -11.78 9.45 -6.71
C ASN A 89 -11.60 10.55 -7.77
N ASP A 90 -10.67 10.35 -8.70
CA ASP A 90 -10.43 11.25 -9.84
C ASP A 90 -11.35 10.97 -11.04
N GLY A 91 -12.34 10.07 -10.89
CA GLY A 91 -13.27 9.73 -11.96
C GLY A 91 -12.66 8.98 -13.15
N ARG A 92 -11.54 8.29 -12.93
CA ARG A 92 -10.82 7.54 -13.98
C ARG A 92 -11.22 6.07 -14.00
N ASP A 93 -11.28 5.51 -15.21
CA ASP A 93 -11.50 4.07 -15.43
C ASP A 93 -10.19 3.28 -15.61
N VAL A 94 -9.05 3.99 -15.68
CA VAL A 94 -7.72 3.42 -15.88
C VAL A 94 -6.76 3.99 -14.84
N MET A 95 -6.15 3.10 -14.06
CA MET A 95 -5.09 3.46 -13.11
C MET A 95 -3.83 3.89 -13.87
N GLY A 96 -3.43 5.13 -13.62
CA GLY A 96 -2.28 5.80 -14.21
C GLY A 96 -1.07 5.83 -13.29
N PHE A 97 0.00 6.50 -13.76
CA PHE A 97 1.25 6.62 -13.02
C PHE A 97 1.06 7.40 -11.70
N ASP A 98 0.33 8.51 -11.77
CA ASP A 98 0.08 9.38 -10.62
C ASP A 98 -0.75 8.70 -9.53
N ASP A 99 -1.63 7.75 -9.90
CA ASP A 99 -2.38 6.95 -8.93
C ASP A 99 -1.47 6.08 -8.08
N VAL A 100 -0.44 5.51 -8.70
CA VAL A 100 0.54 4.68 -7.99
C VAL A 100 1.33 5.57 -7.03
N VAL A 101 1.79 6.74 -7.48
CA VAL A 101 2.53 7.68 -6.63
C VAL A 101 1.67 8.13 -5.44
N CYS A 102 0.42 8.51 -5.69
CA CYS A 102 -0.55 8.89 -4.66
C CYS A 102 -0.78 7.77 -3.65
N ALA A 103 -0.90 6.52 -4.12
CA ALA A 103 -1.05 5.35 -3.26
C ALA A 103 0.14 5.17 -2.31
N PHE A 104 1.37 5.33 -2.80
CA PHE A 104 2.58 5.24 -1.96
C PHE A 104 2.64 6.36 -0.93
N GLN A 105 2.37 7.61 -1.33
CA GLN A 105 2.33 8.74 -0.40
C GLN A 105 1.27 8.51 0.68
N THR A 106 0.08 8.05 0.31
CA THR A 106 -1.00 7.74 1.25
C THR A 106 -0.60 6.62 2.19
N TYR A 107 0.02 5.55 1.67
CA TYR A 107 0.51 4.45 2.48
C TYR A 107 1.56 4.91 3.50
N PHE A 108 2.51 5.74 3.10
CA PHE A 108 3.53 6.29 4.01
C PHE A 108 2.94 7.24 5.05
N LYS A 109 1.93 8.04 4.71
CA LYS A 109 1.18 8.86 5.68
C LYS A 109 0.48 8.00 6.72
N LEU A 110 -0.16 6.90 6.31
CA LEU A 110 -0.83 5.97 7.23
C LEU A 110 0.13 5.28 8.21
N LEU A 111 1.39 5.13 7.80
CA LEU A 111 2.46 4.61 8.65
C LEU A 111 3.19 5.69 9.47
N ASP A 112 2.76 6.95 9.38
CA ASP A 112 3.42 8.10 10.01
C ASP A 112 4.91 8.25 9.59
N LEU A 113 5.24 7.81 8.37
CA LEU A 113 6.60 7.86 7.81
C LEU A 113 6.89 9.15 7.04
N ILE A 114 5.85 9.89 6.68
CA ILE A 114 5.95 11.23 6.11
C ILE A 114 4.96 12.15 6.84
N ASN A 115 5.45 13.30 7.31
CA ASN A 115 4.65 14.25 8.08
C ASN A 115 3.49 14.80 7.24
N ASN A 116 2.38 15.08 7.92
CA ASN A 116 1.33 15.94 7.40
C ASN A 116 1.67 17.38 7.83
N ASP A 117 2.46 18.08 7.00
CA ASP A 117 2.56 19.55 7.12
C ASP A 117 1.25 20.20 6.66
#